data_AF-A0A7V8F047-F1
#
_entry.id   AF-A0A7V8F047-F1
#
_cell.length_a   1.000
_cell.length_b   1.000
_cell.length_c   1.000
_cell.angle_alpha   90.00
_cell.angle_beta   90.00
_cell.angle_gamma   90.00
#
_symmetry.space_group_name_H-M   'P 1'
#
loop_
_entity.id
_entity.type
_entity.pdbx_description
1 polymer ?
#
loop_
_entity_poly.entity_id
_entity_poly.type
_entity_poly.pdbx_seq_one_letter_code
_entity_poly.pdbx_strand_id
1 'polypeptide(L)'
;MFKLEVIRDTLLGTKDSEDTSVSEAIFSTYLEYSPDILLHWNDLTLCLSRRGDISDIYDDIIDILTQLEHRVESFFMAFLSSSFTAHWDFKIIDSNLIKVDAKWIDVVYLDKSKSNIKRSSMVISISDFTEQWKKILRLIKKDLLSLGYDNTLDGFVFLDTLQ
;
A
#
# COMPACT_ATOMS: atom_id res chain seq x y z
N MET A 1 3.32 6.07 -15.23
CA MET A 1 2.35 5.00 -14.94
C MET A 1 2.48 4.60 -13.48
N PHE A 2 1.36 4.43 -12.78
CA PHE A 2 1.34 3.85 -11.43
C PHE A 2 0.91 2.38 -11.52
N LYS A 3 1.67 1.50 -10.89
CA LYS A 3 1.43 0.05 -10.87
C LYS A 3 2.03 -0.54 -9.60
N LEU A 4 1.32 -1.48 -8.99
CA LEU A 4 1.86 -2.34 -7.94
C LEU A 4 2.05 -3.73 -8.52
N GLU A 5 3.25 -4.28 -8.38
CA GLU A 5 3.64 -5.58 -8.92
C GLU A 5 4.19 -6.47 -7.83
N VAL A 6 3.55 -7.61 -7.57
CA VAL A 6 4.11 -8.66 -6.72
C VAL A 6 5.16 -9.40 -7.54
N ILE A 7 6.41 -9.38 -7.09
CA ILE A 7 7.56 -9.91 -7.86
C ILE A 7 8.01 -11.29 -7.40
N ARG A 8 7.50 -11.78 -6.27
CA ARG A 8 7.77 -13.12 -5.75
C ARG A 8 6.69 -13.55 -4.77
N ASP A 9 6.51 -14.86 -4.68
CA ASP A 9 5.79 -15.44 -3.56
C ASP A 9 6.67 -15.33 -2.29
N THR A 10 6.01 -15.19 -1.15
CA THR A 10 6.66 -15.17 0.15
C THR A 10 6.17 -16.35 0.97
N LEU A 11 7.08 -16.99 1.71
CA LEU A 11 6.69 -17.99 2.68
C LEU A 11 5.79 -17.35 3.75
N LEU A 12 4.62 -17.94 3.95
CA LEU A 12 3.71 -17.53 5.02
C LEU A 12 4.18 -18.11 6.35
N GLY A 13 4.04 -17.31 7.41
CA GLY A 13 4.23 -17.72 8.78
C GLY A 13 3.03 -18.49 9.33
N THR A 14 2.80 -18.33 10.62
CA THR A 14 1.65 -18.89 11.33
C THR A 14 0.85 -17.77 11.96
N LYS A 15 -0.45 -17.97 12.16
CA LYS A 15 -1.29 -17.05 12.93
C LYS A 15 -0.68 -16.81 14.30
N ASP A 16 -0.47 -15.54 14.66
CA ASP A 16 -0.20 -15.12 16.02
C ASP A 16 -1.54 -14.85 16.71
N SER A 17 -1.75 -15.43 17.90
CA SER A 17 -2.99 -15.27 18.67
C SER A 17 -3.08 -13.92 19.37
N GLU A 18 -1.97 -13.20 19.49
CA GLU A 18 -1.89 -11.87 20.10
C GLU A 18 -2.13 -10.74 19.09
N ASP A 19 -2.18 -11.03 17.79
CA ASP A 19 -2.54 -10.03 16.79
C ASP A 19 -3.99 -9.57 16.97
N THR A 20 -4.17 -8.26 17.10
CA THR A 20 -5.47 -7.62 17.29
C THR A 20 -5.94 -6.82 16.08
N SER A 21 -5.01 -6.48 15.18
CA SER A 21 -5.30 -5.70 13.97
C SER A 21 -4.81 -6.40 12.70
N VAL A 22 -5.33 -5.97 11.55
CA VAL A 22 -4.84 -6.45 10.24
C VAL A 22 -3.38 -6.04 10.00
N SER A 23 -2.95 -4.86 10.47
CA SER A 23 -1.55 -4.43 10.38
C SER A 23 -0.61 -5.43 11.08
N GLU A 24 -0.92 -5.79 12.33
CA GLU A 24 -0.20 -6.80 13.10
C GLU A 24 -0.25 -8.17 12.42
N ALA A 25 -1.44 -8.58 11.94
CA ALA A 25 -1.60 -9.85 11.26
C ALA A 25 -0.81 -9.94 9.94
N ILE A 26 -0.69 -8.84 9.17
CA ILE A 26 0.17 -8.77 7.98
C ILE A 26 1.63 -8.97 8.41
N PHE A 27 2.08 -8.27 9.46
CA PHE A 27 3.43 -8.39 9.99
C PHE A 27 3.76 -9.83 10.40
N SER A 28 2.86 -10.51 11.11
CA SER A 28 3.03 -11.89 11.56
C SER A 28 2.93 -12.91 10.41
N THR A 29 2.10 -12.64 9.42
CA THR A 29 1.87 -13.51 8.25
C THR A 29 3.07 -13.58 7.32
N TYR A 30 3.75 -12.47 7.04
CA TYR A 30 4.89 -12.44 6.13
C TYR A 30 6.20 -12.46 6.92
N LEU A 31 7.06 -13.46 6.69
CA LEU A 31 8.25 -13.67 7.51
C LEU A 31 9.49 -12.86 7.08
N GLU A 32 9.51 -12.39 5.83
CA GLU A 32 10.69 -11.73 5.26
C GLU A 32 10.49 -10.22 5.09
N TYR A 33 11.52 -9.45 5.44
CA TYR A 33 11.59 -8.01 5.14
C TYR A 33 12.06 -7.70 3.71
N SER A 34 12.50 -8.70 2.94
CA SER A 34 12.98 -8.43 1.59
C SER A 34 11.84 -8.01 0.66
N PRO A 35 12.09 -7.06 -0.26
CA PRO A 35 11.05 -6.56 -1.15
C PRO A 35 10.37 -7.67 -1.93
N ASP A 36 9.05 -7.65 -1.95
CA ASP A 36 8.20 -8.57 -2.69
C ASP A 36 7.12 -7.84 -3.50
N ILE A 37 7.05 -6.51 -3.36
CA ILE A 37 6.23 -5.62 -4.17
C ILE A 37 7.11 -4.53 -4.79
N LEU A 38 6.89 -4.23 -6.06
CA LEU A 38 7.39 -3.04 -6.73
C LEU A 38 6.27 -2.03 -6.91
N LEU A 39 6.50 -0.80 -6.46
CA LEU A 39 5.66 0.35 -6.73
C LEU A 39 6.30 1.14 -7.88
N HIS A 40 5.69 1.05 -9.05
CA HIS A 40 6.07 1.86 -10.19
C HIS A 40 5.40 3.23 -10.10
N TRP A 41 6.19 4.29 -10.20
CA TRP A 41 5.74 5.67 -10.22
C TRP A 41 6.41 6.42 -11.37
N ASN A 42 5.77 6.43 -12.53
CA ASN A 42 6.39 6.96 -13.76
C ASN A 42 7.73 6.27 -14.02
N ASP A 43 8.84 7.03 -13.99
CA ASP A 43 10.20 6.52 -14.21
C ASP A 43 10.89 6.08 -12.90
N LEU A 44 10.18 6.15 -11.77
CA LEU A 44 10.64 5.66 -10.49
C LEU A 44 10.08 4.25 -10.26
N THR A 45 10.86 3.40 -9.63
CA THR A 45 10.38 2.13 -9.10
C THR A 45 10.90 1.99 -7.69
N LEU A 46 9.99 1.83 -6.75
CA LEU A 46 10.26 1.72 -5.33
C LEU A 46 10.03 0.28 -4.89
N CYS A 47 10.82 -0.16 -3.94
CA CYS A 47 10.79 -1.51 -3.40
C CYS A 47 10.01 -1.50 -2.09
N LEU A 48 8.98 -2.34 -1.98
CA LEU A 48 8.16 -2.52 -0.79
C LEU A 48 8.18 -3.99 -0.37
N SER A 49 8.07 -4.21 0.94
CA SER A 49 7.87 -5.49 1.58
C SER A 49 6.49 -5.55 2.22
N ARG A 50 5.79 -6.68 2.14
CA ARG A 50 4.53 -6.83 2.88
C ARG A 50 4.73 -6.81 4.39
N ARG A 51 5.76 -7.48 4.90
CA ARG A 51 6.07 -7.54 6.34
C ARG A 51 6.46 -6.20 6.95
N GLY A 52 7.22 -5.39 6.23
CA GLY A 52 7.72 -4.12 6.75
C GLY A 52 6.81 -2.98 6.31
N ASP A 53 6.70 -2.77 5.00
CA ASP A 53 6.02 -1.58 4.48
C ASP A 53 4.51 -1.71 4.54
N ILE A 54 3.94 -2.77 3.96
CA ILE A 54 2.47 -2.86 3.86
C ILE A 54 1.80 -3.02 5.22
N SER A 55 2.42 -3.71 6.18
CA SER A 55 1.91 -3.75 7.56
C SER A 55 1.84 -2.35 8.17
N ASP A 56 2.92 -1.56 8.04
CA ASP A 56 3.02 -0.23 8.64
C ASP A 56 2.01 0.74 8.01
N ILE A 57 1.81 0.66 6.69
CA ILE A 57 0.97 1.61 5.94
C ILE A 57 -0.44 1.08 5.59
N TYR A 58 -0.86 -0.04 6.19
CA TYR A 58 -2.14 -0.66 5.86
C TYR A 58 -3.32 0.29 6.06
N ASP A 59 -3.39 0.94 7.22
CA ASP A 59 -4.46 1.87 7.54
C ASP A 59 -4.41 3.13 6.66
N ASP A 60 -3.21 3.64 6.37
CA ASP A 60 -3.00 4.76 5.44
C ASP A 60 -3.57 4.44 4.04
N ILE A 61 -3.37 3.21 3.55
CA ILE A 61 -3.91 2.75 2.26
C ILE A 61 -5.45 2.76 2.33
N ILE A 62 -6.05 2.23 3.39
CA ILE A 62 -7.51 2.22 3.57
C ILE A 62 -8.06 3.63 3.60
N ASP A 63 -7.42 4.54 4.32
CA ASP A 63 -7.84 5.92 4.44
C ASP A 63 -7.78 6.64 3.09
N ILE A 64 -6.74 6.40 2.28
CA ILE A 64 -6.70 6.93 0.90
C ILE A 64 -7.87 6.38 0.08
N LEU A 65 -8.10 5.06 0.11
CA LEU A 65 -9.17 4.44 -0.68
C LEU A 65 -10.55 4.96 -0.28
N THR A 66 -10.78 5.15 1.02
CA THR A 66 -12.02 5.70 1.59
C THR A 66 -12.22 7.16 1.19
N GLN A 67 -11.17 7.98 1.24
CA GLN A 67 -11.25 9.38 0.82
C GLN A 67 -11.54 9.52 -0.68
N LEU A 68 -10.95 8.64 -1.51
CA LEU A 68 -11.24 8.58 -2.94
C LEU A 68 -12.68 8.13 -3.23
N GLU A 69 -13.20 7.15 -2.49
CA GLU A 69 -14.59 6.71 -2.59
C GLU A 69 -15.58 7.84 -2.25
N HIS A 70 -15.31 8.57 -1.17
CA HIS A 70 -16.11 9.73 -0.75
C HIS A 70 -15.89 11.00 -1.59
N ARG A 71 -15.04 10.94 -2.62
CA ARG A 71 -14.76 12.07 -3.52
C ARG A 71 -14.26 13.31 -2.76
N VAL A 72 -13.44 13.12 -1.74
CA VAL A 72 -12.79 14.23 -1.03
C VAL A 72 -11.90 14.99 -2.03
N GLU A 73 -12.20 16.27 -2.25
CA GLU A 73 -11.58 17.05 -3.34
C GLU A 73 -10.05 17.16 -3.21
N SER A 74 -9.54 17.27 -1.99
CA SER A 74 -8.11 17.36 -1.69
C SER A 74 -7.81 16.86 -0.29
N PHE A 75 -6.75 16.08 -0.16
CA PHE A 75 -6.27 15.51 1.11
C PHE A 75 -4.80 15.13 0.98
N PHE A 76 -4.17 14.70 2.08
CA PHE A 76 -2.81 14.19 2.05
C PHE A 76 -2.69 12.87 2.82
N MET A 77 -1.62 12.14 2.56
CA MET A 77 -1.21 10.98 3.34
C MET A 77 0.27 11.04 3.64
N ALA A 78 0.65 10.72 4.88
CA ALA A 78 2.02 10.63 5.32
C ALA A 78 2.34 9.18 5.66
N PHE A 79 2.91 8.47 4.70
CA PHE A 79 3.36 7.10 4.89
C PHE A 79 4.60 7.07 5.78
N LEU A 80 4.51 6.29 6.85
CA LEU A 80 5.58 6.13 7.84
C LEU A 80 5.99 4.66 7.96
N SER A 81 6.71 4.17 6.96
CA SER A 81 7.41 2.88 7.07
C SER A 81 8.93 3.02 6.93
N SER A 82 9.64 2.08 7.54
CA SER A 82 11.10 1.98 7.59
C SER A 82 11.80 2.05 6.22
N SER A 83 11.20 1.55 5.15
CA SER A 83 11.74 1.62 3.77
C SER A 83 10.87 2.42 2.80
N PHE A 84 9.79 3.03 3.29
CA PHE A 84 8.84 3.80 2.51
C PHE A 84 8.24 4.97 3.31
N THR A 85 9.09 5.92 3.70
CA THR A 85 8.63 7.19 4.28
C THR A 85 8.41 8.23 3.18
N ALA A 86 7.16 8.65 2.99
CA ALA A 86 6.77 9.59 1.94
C ALA A 86 5.54 10.42 2.34
N HIS A 87 5.40 11.61 1.74
CA HIS A 87 4.21 12.45 1.88
C HIS A 87 3.57 12.66 0.52
N TRP A 88 2.31 12.30 0.37
CA TRP A 88 1.57 12.41 -0.88
C TRP A 88 0.39 13.37 -0.71
N ASP A 89 0.35 14.40 -1.53
CA ASP A 89 -0.79 15.32 -1.65
C ASP A 89 -1.68 14.86 -2.80
N PHE A 90 -2.97 14.67 -2.54
CA PHE A 90 -3.97 14.23 -3.49
C PHE A 90 -4.91 15.37 -3.84
N LYS A 91 -5.28 15.47 -5.11
CA LYS A 91 -6.31 16.38 -5.61
C LYS A 91 -7.13 15.74 -6.70
N ILE A 92 -8.44 15.68 -6.52
CA ILE A 92 -9.36 15.31 -7.61
C ILE A 92 -9.39 16.47 -8.60
N ILE A 93 -9.06 16.18 -9.86
CA ILE A 93 -9.01 17.19 -10.93
C ILE A 93 -10.08 16.97 -12.01
N ASP A 94 -10.72 15.79 -12.01
CA ASP A 94 -11.86 15.43 -12.84
C ASP A 94 -12.64 14.29 -12.14
N SER A 95 -13.85 14.02 -12.59
CA SER A 95 -14.75 12.91 -12.21
C SER A 95 -14.07 11.57 -11.97
N ASN A 96 -13.03 11.22 -12.71
CA ASN A 96 -12.26 9.99 -12.51
C ASN A 96 -10.74 10.21 -12.51
N LEU A 97 -10.24 11.44 -12.32
CA LEU A 97 -8.80 11.71 -12.35
C LEU A 97 -8.34 12.34 -11.03
N ILE A 98 -7.24 11.80 -10.51
CA ILE A 98 -6.50 12.39 -9.39
C ILE A 98 -5.12 12.82 -9.84
N LYS A 99 -4.71 13.97 -9.34
CA LYS A 99 -3.31 14.38 -9.30
C LYS A 99 -2.75 14.00 -7.94
N VAL A 100 -1.59 13.36 -7.93
CA VAL A 100 -0.86 13.02 -6.72
C VAL A 100 0.54 13.63 -6.79
N ASP A 101 0.85 14.53 -5.86
CA ASP A 101 2.16 15.15 -5.71
C ASP A 101 2.90 14.45 -4.55
N ALA A 102 3.90 13.65 -4.88
CA ALA A 102 4.67 12.88 -3.91
C ALA A 102 5.96 13.60 -3.52
N LYS A 103 6.25 13.60 -2.23
CA LYS A 103 7.55 13.95 -1.63
C LYS A 103 8.16 12.69 -1.02
N TRP A 104 9.28 12.26 -1.59
CA TRP A 104 10.03 11.08 -1.16
C TRP A 104 11.03 11.49 -0.08
N ILE A 105 10.85 11.00 1.15
CA ILE A 105 11.67 11.37 2.30
C ILE A 105 12.78 10.33 2.46
N ASP A 106 12.38 9.09 2.76
CA ASP A 106 13.28 7.94 2.88
C ASP A 106 12.61 6.72 2.24
N VAL A 107 13.00 6.42 1.00
CA VAL A 107 12.40 5.33 0.23
C VAL A 107 13.48 4.50 -0.46
N VAL A 108 13.25 3.21 -0.59
CA VAL A 108 14.17 2.30 -1.30
C VAL A 108 13.86 2.30 -2.79
N TYR A 109 14.74 2.89 -3.59
CA TYR A 109 14.67 2.84 -5.05
C TYR A 109 15.25 1.54 -5.60
N LEU A 110 14.58 0.94 -6.58
CA LEU A 110 15.12 -0.17 -7.36
C LEU A 110 16.36 0.30 -8.16
N ASP A 111 16.23 1.41 -8.89
CA ASP A 111 17.35 2.10 -9.53
C ASP A 111 17.91 3.17 -8.59
N LYS A 112 19.02 2.86 -7.93
CA LYS A 112 19.69 3.77 -6.99
C LYS A 112 20.13 5.09 -7.63
N SER A 113 20.30 5.16 -8.96
CA SER A 113 20.65 6.40 -9.65
C SER A 113 19.53 7.45 -9.58
N LYS A 114 18.28 7.03 -9.30
CA LYS A 114 17.10 7.88 -9.15
C LYS A 114 16.88 8.42 -7.73
N SER A 115 17.74 8.04 -6.78
CA SER A 115 17.60 8.39 -5.34
C SER A 115 17.66 9.90 -5.04
N ASN A 116 18.16 10.70 -5.99
CA ASN A 116 18.17 12.16 -5.94
C ASN A 116 16.79 12.80 -6.24
N ILE A 117 15.84 12.04 -6.78
CA ILE A 117 14.49 12.54 -7.03
C ILE A 117 13.73 12.59 -5.70
N LYS A 118 13.48 13.80 -5.19
CA LYS A 118 12.80 13.99 -3.89
C LYS A 118 11.33 14.39 -4.02
N ARG A 119 10.91 14.78 -5.22
CA ARG A 119 9.53 15.14 -5.53
C ARG A 119 9.18 14.65 -6.92
N SER A 120 7.95 14.20 -7.09
CA SER A 120 7.41 13.84 -8.40
C SER A 120 5.89 13.91 -8.38
N SER A 121 5.29 14.17 -9.53
CA SER A 121 3.84 14.26 -9.68
C SER A 121 3.34 13.19 -10.64
N MET A 122 2.09 12.76 -10.46
CA MET A 122 1.39 11.92 -11.41
C MET A 122 -0.07 12.34 -11.53
N VAL A 123 -0.63 12.21 -12.72
CA VAL A 123 -2.07 12.15 -12.94
C VAL A 123 -2.44 10.72 -13.31
N ILE A 124 -3.42 10.16 -12.61
CA ILE A 124 -3.91 8.79 -12.83
C ILE A 124 -5.42 8.75 -12.62
N SER A 125 -6.07 7.76 -13.25
CA SER A 125 -7.47 7.50 -12.98
C SER A 125 -7.69 6.97 -11.56
N ILE A 126 -8.75 7.42 -10.90
CA ILE A 126 -9.11 6.95 -9.55
C ILE A 126 -9.34 5.44 -9.60
N SER A 127 -10.05 4.96 -10.62
CA SER A 127 -10.28 3.52 -10.85
C SER A 127 -8.99 2.70 -10.94
N ASP A 128 -7.99 3.15 -11.70
CA ASP A 128 -6.74 2.41 -11.85
C ASP A 128 -5.94 2.43 -10.56
N PHE A 129 -5.81 3.59 -9.92
CA PHE A 129 -5.09 3.73 -8.65
C PHE A 129 -5.70 2.83 -7.57
N THR A 130 -7.02 2.87 -7.41
CA THR A 130 -7.76 2.04 -6.45
C THR A 130 -7.59 0.55 -6.76
N GLU A 131 -7.68 0.14 -8.02
CA GLU A 131 -7.59 -1.28 -8.38
C GLU A 131 -6.18 -1.86 -8.16
N GLN A 132 -5.11 -1.06 -8.33
CA GLN A 132 -3.76 -1.52 -7.99
C GLN A 132 -3.63 -1.88 -6.50
N TRP A 133 -4.14 -1.02 -5.61
CA TRP A 133 -4.13 -1.31 -4.16
C TRP A 133 -5.05 -2.47 -3.81
N LYS A 134 -6.28 -2.51 -4.36
CA LYS A 134 -7.21 -3.62 -4.11
C LYS A 134 -6.64 -4.97 -4.51
N LYS A 135 -5.85 -5.07 -5.57
CA LYS A 135 -5.15 -6.32 -5.93
C LYS A 135 -4.22 -6.81 -4.82
N ILE A 136 -3.40 -5.93 -4.25
CA ILE A 136 -2.51 -6.27 -3.13
C ILE A 136 -3.34 -6.68 -1.90
N LEU A 137 -4.37 -5.90 -1.56
CA LEU A 137 -5.21 -6.17 -0.39
C LEU A 137 -6.01 -7.48 -0.52
N ARG A 138 -6.46 -7.86 -1.73
CA ARG A 138 -7.11 -9.16 -1.96
C ARG A 138 -6.16 -10.33 -1.74
N LEU A 139 -4.90 -10.19 -2.15
CA LEU A 139 -3.87 -11.21 -1.89
C LEU A 139 -3.63 -11.34 -0.38
N ILE A 140 -3.47 -10.21 0.31
CA ILE A 140 -3.32 -10.19 1.78
C ILE A 140 -4.51 -10.85 2.46
N LYS A 141 -5.75 -10.47 2.10
CA LYS A 141 -6.96 -11.09 2.64
C LYS A 141 -6.95 -12.61 2.48
N LYS A 142 -6.60 -13.11 1.28
CA LYS A 142 -6.51 -14.54 1.00
C LYS A 142 -5.50 -15.22 1.92
N ASP A 143 -4.32 -14.64 2.07
CA ASP A 143 -3.24 -15.20 2.88
C ASP A 143 -3.62 -15.21 4.38
N LEU A 144 -4.21 -14.12 4.89
CA LEU A 144 -4.73 -14.03 6.27
C LEU A 144 -5.79 -15.10 6.56
N LEU A 145 -6.79 -15.22 5.68
CA LEU A 145 -7.84 -16.24 5.80
C LEU A 145 -7.27 -17.66 5.76
N SER A 146 -6.22 -17.90 4.96
CA SER A 146 -5.58 -19.22 4.85
C SER A 146 -4.86 -19.64 6.15
N LEU A 147 -4.45 -18.67 6.97
CA LEU A 147 -3.85 -18.90 8.29
C LEU A 147 -4.89 -18.91 9.43
N GLY A 148 -6.17 -18.65 9.12
CA GLY A 148 -7.27 -18.66 10.10
C GLY A 148 -7.48 -17.34 10.83
N TYR A 149 -6.99 -16.22 10.31
CA TYR A 149 -7.49 -14.89 10.70
C TYR A 149 -8.90 -14.67 10.13
N ASP A 150 -9.65 -13.77 10.72
CA ASP A 150 -11.03 -13.47 10.34
C ASP A 150 -11.40 -12.02 10.69
N ASN A 151 -12.70 -11.71 10.64
CA ASN A 151 -13.25 -10.39 10.88
C ASN A 151 -13.17 -9.91 12.34
N THR A 152 -12.54 -10.67 13.23
CA THR A 152 -12.25 -10.21 14.60
C THR A 152 -11.08 -9.23 14.67
N LEU A 153 -10.24 -9.18 13.62
CA LEU A 153 -9.15 -8.20 13.53
C LEU A 153 -9.67 -6.79 13.27
N ASP A 154 -9.13 -5.82 14.00
CA ASP A 154 -9.34 -4.40 13.71
C ASP A 154 -8.85 -4.06 12.29
N GLY A 155 -9.67 -3.31 11.55
CA GLY A 155 -9.40 -2.96 10.16
C GLY A 155 -9.78 -4.03 9.12
N PHE A 156 -10.28 -5.20 9.53
CA PHE A 156 -10.66 -6.27 8.59
C PHE A 156 -11.89 -5.95 7.76
N VAL A 157 -12.82 -5.14 8.29
CA VAL A 157 -14.09 -4.78 7.63
C VAL A 157 -13.87 -4.26 6.21
N PHE A 158 -12.81 -3.49 5.97
CA PHE A 158 -12.49 -3.02 4.62
C PHE A 158 -12.19 -4.18 3.66
N LEU A 159 -11.43 -5.18 4.10
CA LEU A 159 -11.13 -6.37 3.29
C LEU A 159 -12.39 -7.14 2.91
N ASP A 160 -13.42 -7.14 3.74
CA ASP A 160 -14.72 -7.76 3.42
C ASP A 160 -15.48 -7.08 2.30
N THR A 161 -15.21 -5.80 2.04
CA THR A 161 -15.79 -5.07 0.89
C THR A 161 -15.11 -5.40 -0.44
N LEU A 162 -13.93 -6.05 -0.40
CA LEU A 162 -13.19 -6.44 -1.60
C LEU A 162 -13.84 -7.69 -2.22
N GLN A 163 -14.57 -7.47 -3.33
CA GLN A 163 -15.05 -8.53 -4.24
C GLN A 163 -13.89 -9.20 -4.98
#